data_AF-A0A7X8UK24-F1
#
_entry.id   AF-A0A7X8UK24-F1
#
_cell.length_a   1.000
_cell.length_b   1.000
_cell.length_c   1.000
_cell.angle_alpha   90.00
_cell.angle_beta   90.00
_cell.angle_gamma   90.00
#
_symmetry.space_group_name_H-M   'P 1'
#
loop_
_entity.id
_entity.type
_entity.pdbx_description
1 polymer ?
#
loop_
_entity_poly.entity_id
_entity_poly.type
_entity_poly.pdbx_seq_one_letter_code
_entity_poly.pdbx_strand_id
1 'polypeptide(L)'
;MHGSGLWKGGRMLMLAMLLMVACLSMVFVGGCGGDEADEAETATTAATSAEGSEEPAGATGGAGEALAEEILAAFDEVVAEAAGLAKDLPEPAVLKPQLQELYDSYTPRMTELNAEYLALKDADIAEFGACNTYLGNERGKRVTQKDNTLTEAVKHYNLNLGDQEMVELLSKGPVELLEMAVKQN
;
A
#
# COMPACT_ATOMS: atom_id res chain seq x y z
N MET A 1 32.01 10.03 -35.39
CA MET A 1 31.25 10.46 -34.18
C MET A 1 29.81 10.03 -34.43
N HIS A 2 29.45 8.79 -34.06
CA HIS A 2 28.60 8.42 -32.90
C HIS A 2 27.24 9.16 -32.91
N GLY A 3 26.06 8.51 -32.96
CA GLY A 3 25.75 7.10 -32.74
C GLY A 3 24.31 6.68 -33.11
N SER A 4 24.09 5.38 -32.88
CA SER A 4 22.86 4.55 -32.78
C SER A 4 21.62 5.27 -32.23
N GLY A 5 20.37 4.94 -32.58
CA GLY A 5 19.78 3.66 -32.92
C GLY A 5 18.74 3.29 -31.86
N LEU A 6 17.44 3.55 -32.10
CA LEU A 6 16.36 3.19 -31.15
C LEU A 6 14.97 3.32 -31.80
N TRP A 7 14.61 2.39 -32.68
CA TRP A 7 13.21 2.16 -33.09
C TRP A 7 13.05 0.73 -33.59
N LYS A 8 12.99 -0.24 -32.66
CA LYS A 8 12.53 -1.61 -32.95
C LYS A 8 12.07 -2.43 -31.74
N GLY A 9 11.95 -1.83 -30.54
CA GLY A 9 11.57 -2.55 -29.31
C GLY A 9 10.06 -2.69 -29.06
N GLY A 10 9.23 -1.75 -29.52
CA GLY A 10 7.81 -1.69 -29.12
C GLY A 10 6.90 -2.76 -29.72
N ARG A 11 7.19 -3.23 -30.95
CA ARG A 11 6.34 -4.22 -31.65
C ARG A 11 6.57 -5.65 -31.17
N MET A 12 7.74 -5.95 -30.59
CA MET A 12 8.08 -7.30 -30.11
C MET A 12 7.52 -7.54 -28.70
N LEU A 13 7.46 -6.49 -27.86
CA LEU A 13 6.82 -6.52 -26.54
C LEU A 13 5.30 -6.72 -26.62
N MET A 14 4.62 -6.06 -27.56
CA MET A 14 3.18 -6.23 -27.79
C MET A 14 2.83 -7.67 -28.23
N LEU A 15 3.65 -8.29 -29.09
CA LEU A 15 3.43 -9.67 -29.53
C LEU A 15 3.70 -10.70 -28.40
N ALA A 16 4.70 -10.45 -27.56
CA ALA A 16 5.00 -11.32 -26.41
C ALA A 16 3.89 -11.28 -25.35
N MET A 17 3.32 -10.11 -25.09
CA MET A 17 2.22 -9.94 -24.13
C MET A 17 0.92 -10.59 -24.61
N LEU A 18 0.61 -10.49 -25.91
CA LEU A 18 -0.59 -11.10 -26.50
C LEU A 18 -0.51 -12.65 -26.52
N LEU A 19 0.69 -13.21 -26.65
CA LEU A 19 0.92 -14.66 -26.63
C LEU A 19 0.86 -15.25 -25.21
N MET A 20 1.29 -14.48 -24.21
CA MET A 20 1.16 -14.87 -22.79
C MET A 20 -0.30 -14.97 -22.34
N VAL A 21 -1.15 -14.04 -22.79
CA VAL A 21 -2.58 -14.01 -22.45
C VAL A 21 -3.34 -15.18 -23.10
N ALA A 22 -2.92 -15.64 -24.28
CA ALA A 22 -3.51 -16.81 -24.93
C ALA A 22 -3.18 -18.13 -24.20
N CYS A 23 -1.96 -18.28 -23.67
CA CYS A 23 -1.54 -19.50 -22.97
C CYS A 23 -2.25 -19.73 -21.62
N LEU A 24 -2.82 -18.68 -21.02
CA LEU A 24 -3.49 -18.79 -19.71
C LEU A 24 -4.89 -19.45 -19.76
N SER A 25 -5.43 -19.70 -20.96
CA SER A 25 -6.81 -20.14 -21.14
C SER A 25 -7.00 -21.66 -21.33
N MET A 26 -5.93 -22.47 -21.24
CA MET A 26 -5.98 -23.89 -21.64
C MET A 26 -5.90 -24.92 -20.51
N VAL A 27 -5.97 -24.53 -19.23
CA VAL A 27 -5.80 -25.49 -18.14
C VAL A 27 -7.02 -25.51 -17.23
N PHE A 28 -8.18 -25.98 -17.72
CA PHE A 28 -9.25 -26.51 -16.87
C PHE A 28 -10.26 -27.31 -17.70
N VAL A 29 -9.95 -28.58 -18.02
CA VAL A 29 -10.96 -29.64 -18.28
C VAL A 29 -10.40 -31.02 -17.93
N GLY A 30 -11.09 -31.73 -17.04
CA GLY A 30 -11.09 -33.20 -16.90
C GLY A 30 -10.24 -33.74 -15.74
N GLY A 31 -10.71 -34.59 -14.85
CA GLY A 31 -11.91 -35.42 -14.85
C GLY A 31 -11.59 -36.73 -14.11
N CYS A 32 -12.42 -37.10 -13.13
CA CYS A 32 -12.36 -38.34 -12.37
C CYS A 32 -12.61 -39.57 -13.27
N GLY A 33 -11.91 -40.69 -13.04
CA GLY A 33 -12.39 -42.00 -13.50
C GLY A 33 -11.30 -43.06 -13.77
N GLY A 34 -11.34 -44.14 -12.98
CA GLY A 34 -11.38 -45.51 -13.53
C GLY A 34 -10.07 -46.31 -13.62
N ASP A 35 -10.13 -47.48 -13.01
CA ASP A 35 -9.17 -48.58 -12.79
C ASP A 35 -8.44 -49.24 -13.99
N GLU A 36 -7.39 -49.97 -13.60
CA GLU A 36 -6.85 -51.26 -14.09
C GLU A 36 -5.78 -51.38 -15.23
N ALA A 37 -4.58 -51.83 -14.76
CA ALA A 37 -3.62 -52.82 -15.29
C ALA A 37 -2.83 -52.57 -16.60
N ASP A 38 -1.49 -52.51 -16.53
CA ASP A 38 -0.58 -53.68 -16.61
C ASP A 38 0.90 -53.24 -16.45
N GLU A 39 1.79 -54.19 -16.19
CA GLU A 39 3.06 -54.08 -15.47
C GLU A 39 4.29 -53.60 -16.29
N ALA A 40 5.24 -52.91 -15.64
CA ALA A 40 6.69 -53.19 -15.78
C ALA A 40 7.54 -52.48 -14.70
N GLU A 41 8.03 -53.29 -13.77
CA GLU A 41 9.32 -53.23 -13.05
C GLU A 41 9.85 -51.94 -12.38
N THR A 42 9.72 -51.95 -11.05
CA THR A 42 10.78 -51.76 -10.03
C THR A 42 11.61 -50.47 -10.01
N ALA A 43 11.21 -49.56 -9.10
CA ALA A 43 12.07 -49.10 -8.01
C ALA A 43 11.22 -48.61 -6.82
N THR A 44 11.11 -49.45 -5.79
CA THR A 44 10.60 -49.08 -4.47
C THR A 44 11.70 -48.37 -3.70
N THR A 45 11.44 -47.16 -3.19
CA THR A 45 11.45 -46.82 -1.75
C THR A 45 11.27 -45.30 -1.58
N ALA A 46 10.17 -44.94 -0.89
CA ALA A 46 9.94 -43.88 0.10
C ALA A 46 10.63 -42.50 -0.07
N ALA A 47 10.01 -41.36 0.19
CA ALA A 47 8.83 -41.06 0.97
C ALA A 47 8.23 -39.75 0.46
N THR A 48 6.91 -39.65 0.63
CA THR A 48 6.15 -38.42 0.55
C THR A 48 6.58 -37.47 1.68
N SER A 49 6.88 -36.24 1.29
CA SER A 49 6.73 -34.98 2.04
C SER A 49 6.65 -33.96 0.90
N ALA A 50 5.52 -33.39 0.48
CA ALA A 50 4.46 -32.82 1.28
C ALA A 50 5.00 -32.03 2.48
N GLU A 51 6.05 -31.24 2.27
CA GLU A 51 6.02 -29.85 2.75
C GLU A 51 4.89 -29.20 1.93
N GLY A 52 3.63 -29.26 2.37
CA GLY A 52 3.27 -28.83 3.70
C GLY A 52 3.79 -27.42 3.79
N SER A 53 3.16 -26.49 3.05
CA SER A 53 3.26 -25.09 3.38
C SER A 53 2.82 -25.00 4.84
N GLU A 54 3.80 -25.07 5.73
CA GLU A 54 3.69 -24.50 7.05
C GLU A 54 3.37 -23.03 6.77
N GLU A 55 2.08 -22.70 6.74
CA GLU A 55 1.68 -21.49 7.45
C GLU A 55 2.43 -21.58 8.77
N PRO A 56 3.32 -20.63 9.10
CA PRO A 56 3.60 -20.43 10.49
C PRO A 56 2.26 -19.96 11.07
N ALA A 57 1.48 -20.92 11.57
CA ALA A 57 0.52 -20.70 12.62
C ALA A 57 1.29 -20.38 13.91
N GLY A 58 2.15 -19.36 13.85
CA GLY A 58 2.26 -18.47 14.97
C GLY A 58 0.95 -17.73 14.94
N ALA A 59 0.10 -17.93 15.94
CA ALA A 59 -0.95 -16.97 16.22
C ALA A 59 -0.25 -15.62 16.26
N THR A 60 -0.40 -14.84 15.19
CA THR A 60 0.10 -13.49 15.14
C THR A 60 -0.56 -12.82 16.33
N GLY A 61 0.24 -12.27 17.23
CA GLY A 61 -0.24 -11.58 18.43
C GLY A 61 -1.06 -10.33 18.09
N GLY A 62 -1.38 -10.12 16.80
CA GLY A 62 -2.08 -8.97 16.25
C GLY A 62 -1.23 -7.72 16.28
N ALA A 63 0.05 -7.81 16.65
CA ALA A 63 0.91 -6.64 16.89
C ALA A 63 1.15 -5.85 15.60
N GLY A 64 1.38 -6.54 14.48
CA GLY A 64 1.56 -5.91 13.18
C GLY A 64 0.30 -5.23 12.66
N GLU A 65 -0.85 -5.90 12.77
CA GLU A 65 -2.14 -5.30 12.41
C GLU A 65 -2.50 -4.14 13.32
N ALA A 66 -2.29 -4.26 14.63
CA ALA A 66 -2.54 -3.20 15.60
C ALA A 66 -1.67 -1.96 15.32
N LEU A 67 -0.38 -2.14 15.01
CA LEU A 67 0.49 -1.04 14.62
C LEU A 67 0.05 -0.38 13.30
N ALA A 68 -0.37 -1.18 12.32
CA ALA A 68 -0.92 -0.65 11.07
C ALA A 68 -2.19 0.17 11.31
N GLU A 69 -3.08 -0.31 12.18
CA GLU A 69 -4.29 0.41 12.61
C GLU A 69 -3.95 1.72 13.30
N GLU A 70 -2.96 1.73 14.19
CA GLU A 70 -2.53 2.93 14.89
C GLU A 70 -1.96 3.99 13.92
N ILE A 71 -1.12 3.57 12.97
CA ILE A 71 -0.59 4.44 11.91
C ILE A 71 -1.73 5.08 11.11
N LEU A 72 -2.70 4.27 10.67
CA LEU A 72 -3.82 4.78 9.88
C LEU A 72 -4.81 5.59 10.71
N ALA A 73 -4.97 5.29 12.00
CA ALA A 73 -5.78 6.09 12.92
C ALA A 73 -5.15 7.47 13.13
N ALA A 74 -3.83 7.56 13.34
CA ALA A 74 -3.13 8.84 13.43
C ALA A 74 -3.26 9.66 12.14
N PHE A 75 -3.24 9.00 10.97
CA PHE A 75 -3.52 9.65 9.69
C PHE A 75 -4.95 10.18 9.61
N ASP A 76 -5.95 9.38 9.98
CA ASP A 76 -7.35 9.84 9.96
C ASP A 76 -7.60 10.99 10.93
N GLU A 77 -6.93 10.99 12.09
CA GLU A 77 -7.00 12.04 13.09
C GLU A 77 -6.52 13.38 12.53
N VAL A 78 -5.30 13.41 11.95
CA VAL A 78 -4.76 14.65 11.36
C VAL A 78 -5.60 15.15 10.17
N VAL A 79 -6.21 14.24 9.41
CA VAL A 79 -7.15 14.60 8.32
C VAL A 79 -8.42 15.24 8.88
N ALA A 80 -8.99 14.68 9.95
CA ALA A 80 -10.17 15.23 10.61
C ALA A 80 -9.89 16.61 11.21
N GLU A 81 -8.73 16.80 11.83
CA GLU A 81 -8.31 18.10 12.37
C GLU A 81 -8.08 19.14 11.26
N ALA A 82 -7.39 18.77 10.18
CA ALA A 82 -7.20 19.64 9.02
C ALA A 82 -8.54 20.06 8.40
N ALA A 83 -9.49 19.13 8.29
CA ALA A 83 -10.85 19.42 7.84
C ALA A 83 -11.59 20.36 8.80
N GLY A 84 -11.39 20.18 10.12
CA GLY A 84 -11.92 21.07 11.15
C GLY A 84 -11.43 22.51 10.99
N LEU A 85 -10.12 22.69 10.78
CA LEU A 85 -9.51 24.00 10.52
C LEU A 85 -10.03 24.64 9.23
N ALA A 86 -10.23 23.84 8.18
CA ALA A 86 -10.67 24.32 6.87
C ALA A 86 -12.19 24.48 6.73
N LYS A 87 -12.99 24.07 7.72
CA LYS A 87 -14.46 23.93 7.62
C LYS A 87 -15.17 25.21 7.16
N ASP A 88 -14.79 26.35 7.72
CA ASP A 88 -15.42 27.65 7.43
C ASP A 88 -14.68 28.42 6.33
N LEU A 89 -13.78 27.73 5.61
CA LEU A 89 -12.99 28.27 4.49
C LEU A 89 -12.28 29.59 4.85
N PRO A 90 -11.50 29.64 5.94
CA PRO A 90 -10.80 30.85 6.34
C PRO A 90 -9.83 31.34 5.26
N GLU A 91 -9.51 32.64 5.29
CA GLU A 91 -8.52 33.24 4.40
C GLU A 91 -7.19 32.47 4.46
N PRO A 92 -6.46 32.29 3.33
CA PRO A 92 -5.22 31.52 3.31
C PRO A 92 -4.17 32.00 4.32
N ALA A 93 -4.09 33.31 4.56
CA ALA A 93 -3.17 33.90 5.54
C ALA A 93 -3.44 33.45 7.00
N VAL A 94 -4.66 32.99 7.28
CA VAL A 94 -5.06 32.44 8.58
C VAL A 94 -4.87 30.93 8.60
N LEU A 95 -5.30 30.23 7.54
CA LEU A 95 -5.32 28.77 7.53
C LEU A 95 -3.94 28.14 7.35
N LYS A 96 -3.09 28.70 6.47
CA LYS A 96 -1.74 28.16 6.19
C LYS A 96 -0.92 27.91 7.45
N PRO A 97 -0.72 28.91 8.34
CA PRO A 97 0.09 28.67 9.54
C PRO A 97 -0.54 27.64 10.48
N GLN A 98 -1.88 27.55 10.55
CA GLN A 98 -2.56 26.56 11.40
C GLN A 98 -2.38 25.13 10.88
N LEU A 99 -2.48 24.93 9.55
CA LEU A 99 -2.22 23.62 8.94
C LEU A 99 -0.75 23.22 9.08
N GLN A 100 0.18 24.15 8.91
CA GLN A 100 1.60 23.86 9.11
C GLN A 100 1.88 23.47 10.56
N GLU A 101 1.37 24.24 11.53
CA GLU A 101 1.50 23.93 12.96
C GLU A 101 0.88 22.57 13.30
N LEU A 102 -0.30 22.27 12.75
CA LEU A 102 -0.94 20.96 12.89
C LEU A 102 -0.02 19.85 12.38
N TYR A 103 0.49 19.93 11.16
CA TYR A 103 1.32 18.85 10.60
C TYR A 103 2.67 18.73 11.31
N ASP A 104 3.28 19.84 11.70
CA ASP A 104 4.50 19.85 12.49
C ASP A 104 4.29 19.17 13.86
N SER A 105 3.12 19.38 14.49
CA SER A 105 2.77 18.74 15.77
C SER A 105 2.62 17.22 15.67
N TYR A 106 2.25 16.69 14.50
CA TYR A 106 2.12 15.24 14.25
C TYR A 106 3.45 14.58 13.84
N THR A 107 4.44 15.35 13.40
CA THR A 107 5.73 14.83 12.95
C THR A 107 6.44 13.93 13.98
N PRO A 108 6.51 14.28 15.28
CA PRO A 108 7.12 13.41 16.29
C PRO A 108 6.41 12.07 16.43
N ARG A 109 5.07 12.07 16.46
CA ARG A 109 4.25 10.85 16.58
C ARG A 109 4.43 9.94 15.36
N MET A 110 4.41 10.50 14.15
CA MET A 110 4.63 9.72 12.93
C MET A 110 6.06 9.14 12.86
N THR A 111 7.04 9.90 13.37
CA THR A 111 8.43 9.42 13.48
C THR A 111 8.55 8.26 14.48
N GLU A 112 7.86 8.34 15.62
CA GLU A 112 7.84 7.28 16.63
C GLU A 112 7.18 6.01 16.09
N LEU A 113 6.03 6.14 15.44
CA LEU A 113 5.36 5.02 14.77
C LEU A 113 6.24 4.38 13.68
N ASN A 114 7.05 5.17 12.97
CA ASN A 114 8.02 4.62 12.03
C ASN A 114 9.13 3.83 12.74
N ALA A 115 9.61 4.31 13.88
CA ALA A 115 10.60 3.58 14.66
C ALA A 115 10.05 2.22 15.15
N GLU A 116 8.79 2.18 15.58
CA GLU A 116 8.10 0.93 15.94
C GLU A 116 7.91 0.01 14.73
N TYR A 117 7.51 0.57 13.59
CA TYR A 117 7.35 -0.17 12.33
C TYR A 117 8.65 -0.81 11.87
N LEU A 118 9.77 -0.09 11.96
CA LEU A 118 11.09 -0.61 11.64
C LEU A 118 11.58 -1.62 12.68
N ALA A 119 11.32 -1.39 13.97
CA ALA A 119 11.67 -2.33 15.03
C ALA A 119 10.90 -3.66 14.88
N LEU A 120 9.65 -3.62 14.42
CA LEU A 120 8.85 -4.81 14.16
C LEU A 120 9.49 -5.71 13.10
N LYS A 121 10.10 -5.12 12.05
CA LYS A 121 10.83 -5.86 11.02
C LYS A 121 11.95 -6.71 11.59
N ASP A 122 12.68 -6.18 12.57
CA ASP A 122 13.81 -6.85 13.19
C ASP A 122 13.36 -7.84 14.29
N ALA A 123 12.24 -7.56 14.96
CA ALA A 123 11.72 -8.37 16.06
C ALA A 123 10.91 -9.59 15.58
N ASP A 124 10.02 -9.39 14.62
CA ASP A 124 9.12 -10.43 14.10
C ASP A 124 8.73 -10.15 12.64
N ILE A 125 9.35 -10.91 11.73
CA ILE A 125 9.13 -10.76 10.29
C ILE A 125 7.69 -11.13 9.86
N ALA A 126 7.02 -12.02 10.60
CA ALA A 126 5.65 -12.42 10.29
C ALA A 126 4.67 -11.30 10.63
N GLU A 127 4.83 -10.68 11.80
CA GLU A 127 4.06 -9.49 12.19
C GLU A 127 4.36 -8.29 11.31
N PHE A 128 5.62 -8.07 10.92
CA PHE A 128 5.96 -7.05 9.94
C PHE A 128 5.27 -7.29 8.59
N GLY A 129 5.19 -8.56 8.16
CA GLY A 129 4.41 -8.98 6.99
C GLY A 129 2.91 -8.69 7.13
N ALA A 130 2.32 -8.98 8.29
CA ALA A 130 0.92 -8.69 8.60
C ALA A 130 0.64 -7.18 8.58
N CYS A 131 1.50 -6.37 9.21
CA CYS A 131 1.45 -4.91 9.20
C CYS A 131 1.42 -4.36 7.77
N ASN A 132 2.35 -4.82 6.92
CA ASN A 132 2.42 -4.38 5.53
C ASN A 132 1.23 -4.82 4.69
N THR A 133 0.72 -6.04 4.92
CA THR A 133 -0.50 -6.53 4.28
C THR A 133 -1.68 -5.62 4.62
N TYR A 134 -1.86 -5.30 5.90
CA TYR A 134 -2.93 -4.42 6.36
C TYR A 134 -2.79 -3.02 5.75
N LEU A 135 -1.61 -2.41 5.84
CA LEU A 135 -1.33 -1.10 5.24
C LEU A 135 -1.59 -1.10 3.73
N GLY A 136 -1.18 -2.14 3.01
CA GLY A 136 -1.42 -2.27 1.57
C GLY A 136 -2.90 -2.32 1.20
N ASN A 137 -3.73 -2.93 2.05
CA ASN A 137 -5.17 -3.07 1.84
C ASN A 137 -5.97 -1.81 2.21
N GLU A 138 -5.55 -1.10 3.27
CA GLU A 138 -6.33 -0.01 3.86
C GLU A 138 -5.82 1.39 3.49
N ARG A 139 -4.52 1.58 3.24
CA ARG A 139 -3.93 2.91 2.97
C ARG A 139 -4.61 3.63 1.82
N GLY A 140 -4.85 2.95 0.69
CA GLY A 140 -5.50 3.55 -0.47
C GLY A 140 -6.92 4.05 -0.17
N LYS A 141 -7.67 3.31 0.68
CA LYS A 141 -9.02 3.68 1.10
C LYS A 141 -8.99 4.92 1.99
N ARG A 142 -8.06 4.96 2.97
CA ARG A 142 -7.89 6.13 3.86
C ARG A 142 -7.47 7.38 3.08
N VAL A 143 -6.55 7.26 2.12
CA VAL A 143 -6.17 8.40 1.25
C VAL A 143 -7.36 8.89 0.41
N THR A 144 -8.15 7.98 -0.15
CA THR A 144 -9.38 8.35 -0.87
C THR A 144 -10.39 9.03 0.06
N GLN A 145 -10.54 8.54 1.29
CA GLN A 145 -11.41 9.16 2.30
C GLN A 145 -10.93 10.56 2.68
N LYS A 146 -9.62 10.78 2.86
CA LYS A 146 -9.04 12.11 3.02
C LYS A 146 -9.42 13.03 1.87
N ASP A 147 -9.23 12.57 0.63
CA ASP A 147 -9.58 13.39 -0.55
C ASP A 147 -11.04 13.81 -0.51
N ASN A 148 -11.95 12.88 -0.21
CA ASN A 148 -13.37 13.18 -0.06
C ASN A 148 -13.64 14.19 1.07
N THR A 149 -13.02 14.01 2.24
CA THR A 149 -13.17 14.88 3.41
C THR A 149 -12.70 16.31 3.13
N LEU A 150 -11.58 16.47 2.42
CA LEU A 150 -10.97 17.78 2.15
C LEU A 150 -11.39 18.39 0.81
N THR A 151 -12.21 17.69 0.02
CA THR A 151 -12.57 18.08 -1.36
C THR A 151 -13.12 19.50 -1.45
N GLU A 152 -14.02 19.90 -0.56
CA GLU A 152 -14.66 21.22 -0.65
C GLU A 152 -13.66 22.34 -0.34
N ALA A 153 -12.80 22.16 0.66
CA ALA A 153 -11.71 23.10 0.94
C ALA A 153 -10.74 23.20 -0.24
N VAL A 154 -10.29 22.05 -0.77
CA VAL A 154 -9.38 22.00 -1.92
C VAL A 154 -9.99 22.71 -3.14
N LYS A 155 -11.27 22.45 -3.46
CA LYS A 155 -11.97 23.15 -4.55
C LYS A 155 -12.03 24.65 -4.31
N HIS A 156 -12.34 25.09 -3.10
CA HIS A 156 -12.41 26.51 -2.77
C HIS A 156 -11.06 27.20 -3.03
N TYR A 157 -9.98 26.69 -2.45
CA TYR A 157 -8.65 27.31 -2.59
C TYR A 157 -8.11 27.21 -4.02
N ASN A 158 -8.42 26.12 -4.74
CA ASN A 158 -7.99 25.97 -6.13
C ASN A 158 -8.78 26.85 -7.10
N LEU A 159 -10.11 26.75 -7.09
CA LEU A 159 -10.97 27.30 -8.13
C LEU A 159 -11.39 28.74 -7.86
N ASN A 160 -11.59 29.11 -6.59
CA ASN A 160 -12.07 30.45 -6.24
C ASN A 160 -10.91 31.40 -5.96
N LEU A 161 -9.88 30.92 -5.25
CA LEU A 161 -8.75 31.77 -4.82
C LEU A 161 -7.48 31.57 -5.67
N GLY A 162 -7.34 30.44 -6.37
CA GLY A 162 -6.14 30.14 -7.15
C GLY A 162 -4.89 29.88 -6.29
N ASP A 163 -5.05 29.60 -5.00
CA ASP A 163 -3.94 29.40 -4.06
C ASP A 163 -3.45 27.94 -4.11
N GLN A 164 -2.46 27.70 -4.96
CA GLN A 164 -1.89 26.36 -5.16
C GLN A 164 -1.13 25.84 -3.92
N GLU A 165 -0.56 26.74 -3.11
CA GLU A 165 0.13 26.33 -1.88
C GLU A 165 -0.87 25.78 -0.87
N MET A 166 -2.04 26.41 -0.73
CA MET A 166 -3.14 25.86 0.09
C MET A 166 -3.59 24.48 -0.40
N VAL A 167 -3.73 24.33 -1.72
CA VAL A 167 -4.11 23.06 -2.34
C VAL A 167 -3.07 21.98 -2.03
N GLU A 168 -1.80 22.30 -2.16
CA GLU A 168 -0.70 21.39 -1.84
C GLU A 168 -0.70 21.00 -0.37
N LEU A 169 -0.84 21.97 0.54
CA LEU A 169 -0.83 21.74 1.98
C LEU A 169 -2.00 20.84 2.43
N LEU A 170 -3.21 21.06 1.90
CA LEU A 170 -4.38 20.23 2.19
C LEU A 170 -4.29 18.84 1.53
N SER A 171 -3.73 18.74 0.33
CA SER A 171 -3.72 17.50 -0.43
C SER A 171 -2.59 16.56 0.00
N LYS A 172 -1.39 17.11 0.22
CA LYS A 172 -0.16 16.35 0.47
C LYS A 172 0.23 16.28 1.94
N GLY A 173 0.00 17.32 2.74
CA GLY A 173 0.46 17.38 4.13
C GLY A 173 0.15 16.11 4.94
N PRO A 174 -1.13 15.64 4.99
CA PRO A 174 -1.45 14.39 5.69
C PRO A 174 -0.80 13.15 5.06
N VAL A 175 -0.64 13.12 3.73
CA VAL A 175 -0.04 11.99 3.02
C VAL A 175 1.46 11.89 3.30
N GLU A 176 2.16 13.02 3.38
CA GLU A 176 3.58 13.07 3.74
C GLU A 176 3.83 12.57 5.17
N LEU A 177 2.94 12.89 6.11
CA LEU A 177 2.96 12.34 7.47
C LEU A 177 2.76 10.82 7.48
N LEU A 178 1.80 10.31 6.69
CA LEU A 178 1.61 8.86 6.56
C LEU A 178 2.82 8.18 5.92
N GLU A 179 3.43 8.79 4.91
CA GLU A 179 4.65 8.28 4.27
C GLU A 179 5.83 8.25 5.22
N MET A 180 5.94 9.25 6.09
CA MET A 180 6.93 9.28 7.16
C MET A 180 6.76 8.07 8.10
N ALA A 181 5.54 7.77 8.52
CA ALA A 181 5.25 6.65 9.43
C ALA A 181 5.61 5.27 8.86
N VAL A 182 5.58 5.10 7.54
CA VAL A 182 5.82 3.78 6.89
C VAL A 182 7.10 3.74 6.05
N LYS A 183 7.98 4.73 6.21
CA LYS A 183 9.20 4.81 5.44
C LYS A 183 10.14 3.64 5.74
N GLN A 184 10.57 2.95 4.69
CA GLN A 184 11.61 1.91 4.76
C GLN A 184 12.95 2.51 4.29
N ASN A 185 14.04 2.16 4.97
CA ASN A 185 15.41 2.58 4.62
C ASN A 185 15.98 1.76 3.45
#